data_AF-A0A533B683-F1
#
_entry.id   AF-A0A533B683-F1
#
_cell.length_a   1.000
_cell.length_b   1.000
_cell.length_c   1.000
_cell.angle_alpha   90.00
_cell.angle_beta   90.00
_cell.angle_gamma   90.00
#
_symmetry.space_group_name_H-M   'P 1'
#
loop_
_entity.id
_entity.type
_entity.pdbx_description
1 polymer ?
#
loop_
_entity_poly.entity_id
_entity_poly.type
_entity_poly.pdbx_seq_one_letter_code
_entity_poly.pdbx_strand_id
1 'polypeptide(L)'
;MSLFEWAQTWTTEFWTFILSLRRHWVLLVTSSTVAAIGVFRKLPIEDYLWWIVGILLFWACFLAWRDEYKKALTRQLKRTIREGLADLNDRGVGLLLACERENDPPDSELQGRYAQWDEQSKTYLRTNLDRSYVTRFDNPVGLHVQYANLASGERTRIWRIVANRVARLQQFMDDYRDS
;
A
#
# COMPACT_ATOMS: atom_id res chain seq x y z
N MET A 1 19.41 12.58 -6.84
CA MET A 1 19.06 11.83 -8.06
C MET A 1 20.00 12.27 -9.16
N SER A 2 20.90 11.41 -9.59
CA SER A 2 21.86 11.71 -10.66
C SER A 2 21.21 11.56 -12.04
N LEU A 3 21.78 12.21 -13.07
CA LEU A 3 21.31 12.04 -14.47
C LEU A 3 21.31 10.58 -14.92
N PHE A 4 22.23 9.78 -14.38
CA PHE A 4 22.33 8.34 -14.64
C PHE A 4 21.15 7.56 -14.04
N GLU A 5 20.78 7.84 -12.79
CA GLU A 5 19.60 7.24 -12.14
C GLU A 5 18.30 7.59 -12.88
N TRP A 6 18.18 8.85 -13.33
CA TRP A 6 17.01 9.32 -14.09
C TRP A 6 16.87 8.59 -15.43
N ALA A 7 17.96 8.46 -16.20
CA ALA A 7 17.96 7.73 -17.47
C ALA A 7 17.63 6.25 -17.28
N GLN A 8 18.16 5.62 -16.23
CA GLN A 8 17.88 4.21 -15.92
C GLN A 8 16.41 4.00 -15.55
N THR A 9 15.81 4.86 -14.73
CA THR A 9 14.38 4.78 -14.41
C THR A 9 13.50 4.95 -15.65
N TRP A 10 13.80 5.94 -16.51
CA TRP A 10 13.02 6.23 -17.70
C TRP A 10 13.01 5.06 -18.69
N THR A 11 14.17 4.43 -18.91
CA THR A 11 14.24 3.25 -19.80
C THR A 11 13.42 2.08 -19.28
N THR A 12 13.47 1.79 -17.97
CA THR A 12 12.69 0.69 -17.39
C THR A 12 11.18 0.92 -17.47
N GLU A 13 10.71 2.12 -17.17
CA GLU A 13 9.29 2.48 -17.26
C GLU A 13 8.78 2.49 -18.70
N PHE A 14 9.60 2.98 -19.63
CA PHE A 14 9.28 2.93 -21.05
C PHE A 14 9.13 1.49 -21.56
N TRP A 15 10.04 0.59 -21.18
CA TRP A 15 9.94 -0.82 -21.58
C TRP A 15 8.72 -1.52 -20.98
N THR A 16 8.36 -1.22 -19.73
CA THR A 16 7.13 -1.77 -19.14
C THR A 16 5.88 -1.28 -19.87
N PHE A 17 5.87 -0.02 -20.30
CA PHE A 17 4.78 0.55 -21.09
C PHE A 17 4.67 -0.16 -22.44
N ILE A 18 5.78 -0.32 -23.16
CA ILE A 18 5.83 -1.00 -24.45
C ILE A 18 5.35 -2.46 -24.35
N LEU A 19 5.75 -3.19 -23.31
CA LEU A 19 5.27 -4.55 -23.07
C LEU A 19 3.76 -4.59 -22.76
N SER A 20 3.26 -3.64 -21.97
CA SER A 20 1.83 -3.50 -21.68
C SER A 20 1.04 -3.17 -22.95
N LEU A 21 1.54 -2.25 -23.76
CA LEU A 21 0.98 -1.86 -25.05
C LEU A 21 0.89 -3.06 -25.99
N ARG A 22 1.98 -3.83 -26.14
CA ARG A 22 2.01 -5.05 -26.96
C ARG A 22 0.94 -6.05 -26.51
N ARG A 23 0.79 -6.27 -25.20
CA ARG A 23 -0.21 -7.21 -24.66
C ARG A 23 -1.64 -6.78 -25.01
N HIS A 24 -1.96 -5.51 -24.80
CA HIS A 24 -3.29 -4.96 -25.12
C HIS A 24 -3.55 -4.94 -26.62
N TRP A 25 -2.53 -4.62 -27.42
CA TRP A 25 -2.61 -4.68 -28.87
C TRP A 25 -2.93 -6.10 -29.37
N VAL A 26 -2.23 -7.12 -28.90
CA VAL A 26 -2.50 -8.52 -29.26
C VAL A 26 -3.93 -8.93 -28.86
N LEU A 27 -4.39 -8.55 -27.67
CA LEU A 27 -5.76 -8.84 -27.20
C LEU A 27 -6.83 -8.15 -28.06
N LEU A 28 -6.60 -6.89 -28.42
CA LEU A 28 -7.53 -6.12 -29.24
C LEU A 28 -7.56 -6.63 -30.68
N VAL A 29 -6.40 -6.93 -31.28
CA VAL A 29 -6.31 -7.49 -32.63
C VAL A 29 -6.94 -8.88 -32.70
N THR A 30 -6.68 -9.76 -31.72
CA THR A 30 -7.28 -11.11 -31.71
C THR A 30 -8.80 -11.06 -31.52
N SER A 31 -9.30 -10.24 -30.60
CA SER A 31 -10.75 -10.12 -30.38
C SER A 31 -11.47 -9.46 -31.56
N SER A 32 -10.87 -8.43 -32.17
CA SER A 32 -11.41 -7.78 -33.38
C SER A 32 -11.34 -8.68 -34.61
N THR A 33 -10.30 -9.49 -34.78
CA THR A 33 -10.19 -10.45 -35.89
C THR A 33 -11.28 -11.52 -35.80
N VAL A 34 -11.54 -12.06 -34.61
CA VAL A 34 -12.63 -13.04 -34.38
C VAL A 34 -13.99 -12.42 -34.67
N ALA A 35 -14.23 -11.18 -34.21
CA ALA A 35 -15.46 -10.46 -34.52
C ALA A 35 -15.59 -10.16 -36.03
N ALA A 36 -14.47 -9.85 -36.69
CA ALA A 36 -14.47 -9.49 -38.09
C ALA A 36 -14.79 -10.67 -39.02
N ILE A 37 -14.30 -11.88 -38.69
CA ILE A 37 -14.59 -13.12 -39.42
C ILE A 37 -16.10 -13.42 -39.45
N GLY A 38 -16.85 -13.02 -38.42
CA GLY A 38 -18.30 -13.20 -38.35
C GLY A 38 -19.13 -12.14 -39.11
N VAL A 39 -18.64 -10.91 -39.18
CA VAL A 39 -19.43 -9.74 -39.65
C VAL A 39 -19.08 -9.31 -41.08
N PHE A 40 -17.83 -9.45 -41.52
CA PHE A 40 -17.33 -8.79 -42.73
C PHE A 40 -17.39 -9.61 -44.02
N ARG A 41 -18.17 -10.69 -44.10
CA ARG A 41 -18.30 -11.49 -45.34
C ARG A 41 -18.82 -10.69 -46.56
N LYS A 42 -19.27 -9.44 -46.42
CA LYS A 42 -19.95 -8.68 -47.49
C LYS A 42 -19.57 -7.19 -47.65
N LEU A 43 -18.57 -6.66 -46.93
CA LEU A 43 -18.23 -5.23 -47.00
C LEU A 43 -16.82 -5.01 -47.60
N PRO A 44 -16.62 -3.99 -48.45
CA PRO A 44 -15.30 -3.58 -48.91
C PRO A 44 -14.56 -2.84 -47.78
N ILE A 45 -13.55 -3.51 -47.19
CA ILE A 45 -12.86 -3.05 -45.97
C ILE A 45 -11.68 -2.10 -46.28
N GLU A 46 -11.19 -2.05 -47.53
CA GLU A 46 -9.92 -1.42 -47.89
C GLU A 46 -9.84 0.06 -47.48
N ASP A 47 -10.91 0.84 -47.66
CA ASP A 47 -10.91 2.28 -47.35
C ASP A 47 -10.92 2.58 -45.84
N TYR A 48 -11.36 1.63 -45.00
CA TYR A 48 -11.53 1.84 -43.55
C TYR A 48 -10.46 1.14 -42.71
N LEU A 49 -9.63 0.30 -43.31
CA LEU A 49 -8.67 -0.53 -42.60
C LEU A 49 -7.68 0.30 -41.77
N TRP A 50 -7.20 1.42 -42.32
CA TRP A 50 -6.31 2.34 -41.60
C TRP A 50 -6.99 3.04 -40.42
N TRP A 51 -8.27 3.38 -40.53
CA TRP A 51 -9.05 3.93 -39.42
C TRP A 51 -9.25 2.90 -38.31
N ILE A 52 -9.55 1.64 -38.66
CA ILE A 52 -9.68 0.55 -37.70
C ILE A 52 -8.36 0.31 -36.96
N VAL A 53 -7.23 0.25 -37.68
CA VAL A 53 -5.89 0.11 -37.10
C VAL A 53 -5.59 1.29 -36.16
N GLY A 54 -5.87 2.52 -36.57
CA GLY A 54 -5.67 3.72 -35.76
C GLY A 54 -6.48 3.70 -34.45
N ILE A 55 -7.76 3.33 -34.53
CA ILE A 55 -8.64 3.21 -33.35
C ILE A 55 -8.12 2.11 -32.41
N LEU A 56 -7.77 0.93 -32.93
CA LEU A 56 -7.21 -0.16 -32.12
C LEU A 56 -5.91 0.28 -31.42
N LEU A 57 -5.09 1.10 -32.08
CA LEU A 57 -3.79 1.50 -31.57
C LEU A 57 -3.98 2.50 -30.44
N PHE A 58 -4.86 3.48 -30.65
CA PHE A 58 -5.29 4.40 -29.62
C PHE A 58 -5.81 3.67 -28.38
N TRP A 59 -6.69 2.68 -28.55
CA TRP A 59 -7.22 1.89 -27.44
C TRP A 59 -6.14 1.08 -26.72
N ALA A 60 -5.21 0.47 -27.45
CA ALA A 60 -4.10 -0.26 -26.85
C ALA A 60 -3.21 0.66 -26.00
N CYS A 61 -2.88 1.86 -26.52
CA CYS A 61 -2.14 2.89 -25.80
C CYS A 61 -2.89 3.37 -24.56
N PHE A 62 -4.19 3.64 -24.69
CA PHE A 62 -5.02 4.09 -23.57
C PHE A 62 -5.10 3.05 -22.44
N LEU A 63 -5.28 1.76 -22.79
CA LEU A 63 -5.31 0.68 -21.81
C LEU A 63 -3.96 0.50 -21.10
N ALA A 64 -2.86 0.55 -21.85
CA ALA A 64 -1.51 0.47 -21.30
C ALA A 64 -1.25 1.64 -20.33
N TRP A 65 -1.60 2.86 -20.72
CA TRP A 65 -1.50 4.05 -19.88
C TRP A 65 -2.35 3.91 -18.60
N ARG A 66 -3.61 3.47 -18.73
CA ARG A 66 -4.51 3.28 -17.59
C ARG A 66 -3.97 2.28 -16.58
N ASP A 67 -3.36 1.20 -17.06
CA ASP A 67 -2.77 0.17 -16.19
C ASP A 67 -1.53 0.69 -15.44
N GLU A 68 -0.67 1.46 -16.12
CA GLU A 68 0.45 2.11 -15.46
C GLU A 68 0.01 3.18 -14.47
N TYR A 69 -0.99 3.99 -14.81
CA TYR A 69 -1.59 4.98 -13.92
C TYR A 69 -2.15 4.33 -12.65
N LYS A 70 -2.88 3.22 -12.78
CA LYS A 70 -3.38 2.47 -11.62
C LYS A 70 -2.23 1.93 -10.76
N LYS A 71 -1.18 1.38 -11.36
CA LYS A 71 0.01 0.91 -10.62
C LYS A 71 0.70 2.06 -9.88
N ALA A 72 0.86 3.21 -10.53
CA ALA A 72 1.45 4.39 -9.91
C ALA A 72 0.61 4.87 -8.71
N LEU A 73 -0.71 4.94 -8.87
CA LEU A 73 -1.62 5.30 -7.79
C LEU A 73 -1.54 4.31 -6.61
N THR A 74 -1.49 2.99 -6.90
CA THR A 74 -1.31 1.98 -5.86
C THR A 74 0.02 2.14 -5.14
N ARG A 75 1.12 2.41 -5.84
CA ARG A 75 2.44 2.66 -5.23
C ARG A 75 2.41 3.90 -4.33
N GLN A 76 1.77 4.97 -4.78
CA GLN A 76 1.63 6.20 -4.00
C GLN A 76 0.80 5.96 -2.73
N LEU A 77 -0.34 5.27 -2.86
CA LEU A 77 -1.18 4.91 -1.71
C LEU A 77 -0.42 4.03 -0.72
N LYS A 78 0.26 2.98 -1.20
CA LYS A 78 1.13 2.12 -0.37
C LYS A 78 2.17 2.95 0.40
N ARG A 79 2.77 3.95 -0.24
CA ARG A 79 3.76 4.83 0.37
C ARG A 79 3.14 5.72 1.45
N THR A 80 2.00 6.36 1.19
CA THR A 80 1.30 7.18 2.18
C THR A 80 0.87 6.35 3.40
N ILE A 81 0.38 5.12 3.17
CA ILE A 81 0.04 4.19 4.26
C ILE A 81 1.29 3.87 5.09
N ARG A 82 2.40 3.54 4.43
CA ARG A 82 3.66 3.23 5.10
C ARG A 82 4.19 4.40 5.94
N GLU A 83 4.18 5.60 5.39
CA GLU A 83 4.64 6.81 6.08
C GLU A 83 3.79 7.10 7.33
N GLY A 84 2.46 6.95 7.24
CA GLY A 84 1.60 7.12 8.40
C GLY A 84 1.70 6.00 9.44
N LEU A 85 1.92 4.74 9.03
CA LEU A 85 2.20 3.65 9.97
C LEU A 85 3.55 3.84 10.69
N ALA A 86 4.57 4.34 9.98
CA ALA A 86 5.87 4.65 10.58
C ALA A 86 5.74 5.76 11.64
N ASP A 87 5.04 6.85 11.33
CA ASP A 87 4.77 7.92 12.30
C ASP A 87 3.99 7.42 13.54
N LEU A 88 3.00 6.54 13.34
CA LEU A 88 2.28 5.92 14.47
C LEU A 88 3.19 5.02 15.31
N ASN A 89 4.08 4.27 14.67
CA ASN A 89 5.04 3.40 15.32
C ASN A 89 6.03 4.22 16.16
N ASP A 90 6.62 5.27 15.58
CA ASP A 90 7.59 6.14 16.26
C ASP A 90 6.98 6.81 17.49
N ARG A 91 5.73 7.29 17.38
CA ARG A 91 4.99 7.83 18.52
C ARG A 91 4.70 6.77 19.59
N GLY A 92 4.39 5.54 19.19
CA GLY A 92 4.19 4.40 20.10
C GLY A 92 5.48 4.00 20.82
N VAL A 93 6.61 3.94 20.12
CA VAL A 93 7.94 3.70 20.71
C VAL A 93 8.30 4.80 21.69
N GLY A 94 8.02 6.07 21.34
CA GLY A 94 8.22 7.20 22.26
C GLY A 94 7.44 7.07 23.57
N LEU A 95 6.21 6.52 23.53
CA LEU A 95 5.42 6.22 24.72
C LEU A 95 6.03 5.09 25.56
N LEU A 96 6.56 4.04 24.92
CA LEU A 96 7.25 2.95 25.61
C LEU A 96 8.52 3.45 26.32
N LEU A 97 9.34 4.25 25.63
CA LEU A 97 10.56 4.84 26.21
C LEU A 97 10.27 5.87 27.32
N ALA A 98 9.11 6.52 27.29
CA ALA A 98 8.67 7.37 28.40
C ALA A 98 8.29 6.51 29.61
N CYS A 99 7.58 5.40 29.39
CA CYS A 99 7.23 4.45 30.44
C CYS A 99 8.47 3.81 31.09
N GLU A 100 9.52 3.48 30.34
CA GLU A 100 10.74 2.91 30.93
C GLU A 100 11.50 3.90 31.81
N ARG A 101 11.42 5.20 31.49
CA ARG A 101 12.06 6.26 32.29
C ARG A 101 11.30 6.57 33.56
N GLU A 102 9.98 6.48 33.51
CA GLU A 102 9.10 6.75 34.62
C GLU A 102 8.88 5.43 35.40
N ASN A 103 9.82 5.13 36.32
CA ASN A 103 9.75 3.95 37.21
C ASN A 103 8.54 3.97 38.18
N ASP A 104 7.82 5.08 38.24
CA ASP A 104 6.62 5.31 39.05
C ASP A 104 5.40 5.51 38.13
N PRO A 105 4.15 5.44 38.63
CA PRO A 105 2.98 5.38 37.76
C PRO A 105 2.91 6.58 36.80
N PRO A 106 2.49 6.35 35.55
CA PRO A 106 2.46 7.40 34.54
C PRO A 106 1.55 8.52 35.01
N ASP A 107 2.06 9.74 34.95
CA ASP A 107 1.26 10.94 35.23
C ASP A 107 0.00 10.93 34.32
N SER A 108 -1.05 11.57 34.82
CA SER A 108 -2.28 11.87 34.09
C SER A 108 -2.02 12.38 32.67
N GLU A 109 -0.95 13.15 32.48
CA GLU A 109 -0.50 13.60 31.16
C GLU A 109 -0.11 12.43 30.24
N LEU A 110 0.73 11.51 30.72
CA LEU A 110 1.21 10.37 29.92
C LEU A 110 0.06 9.40 29.58
N GLN A 111 -0.92 9.24 30.49
CA GLN A 111 -2.15 8.50 30.20
C GLN A 111 -3.01 9.18 29.13
N GLY A 112 -3.12 10.51 29.16
CA GLY A 112 -3.80 11.29 28.13
C GLY A 112 -3.15 11.12 26.76
N ARG A 113 -1.81 11.15 26.70
CA ARG A 113 -1.04 10.91 25.48
C ARG A 113 -1.24 9.51 24.93
N TYR A 114 -1.31 8.49 25.80
CA TYR A 114 -1.67 7.14 25.39
C TYR A 114 -3.08 7.08 24.78
N ALA A 115 -4.09 7.62 25.46
CA ALA A 115 -5.47 7.57 24.98
C ALA A 115 -5.63 8.26 23.62
N GLN A 116 -4.95 9.40 23.44
CA GLN A 116 -4.92 10.11 22.16
C GLN A 116 -4.25 9.26 21.06
N TRP A 117 -3.10 8.65 21.35
CA TRP A 117 -2.42 7.78 20.40
C TRP A 117 -3.22 6.51 20.08
N ASP A 118 -3.89 5.91 21.05
CA ASP A 118 -4.75 4.73 20.87
C ASP A 118 -5.91 5.03 19.92
N GLU A 119 -6.61 6.16 20.11
CA GLU A 119 -7.71 6.55 19.24
C GLU A 119 -7.23 6.95 17.85
N GLN A 120 -6.10 7.67 17.74
CA GLN A 120 -5.51 8.05 16.46
C GLN A 120 -5.05 6.83 15.67
N SER A 121 -4.38 5.87 16.30
CA SER A 121 -3.95 4.64 15.63
C SER A 121 -5.15 3.80 15.18
N LYS A 122 -6.18 3.62 16.03
CA LYS A 122 -7.42 2.93 15.63
C LYS A 122 -8.12 3.62 14.48
N THR A 123 -8.25 4.94 14.52
CA THR A 123 -8.87 5.72 13.45
C THR A 123 -8.08 5.58 12.15
N TYR A 124 -6.76 5.71 12.22
CA TYR A 124 -5.90 5.57 11.05
C TYR A 124 -6.01 4.17 10.41
N LEU A 125 -5.97 3.10 11.23
CA LEU A 125 -6.09 1.72 10.76
C LEU A 125 -7.45 1.45 10.09
N ARG A 126 -8.55 1.97 10.66
CA ARG A 126 -9.90 1.84 10.07
C ARG A 126 -10.02 2.57 8.74
N THR A 127 -9.45 3.76 8.65
CA THR A 127 -9.58 4.62 7.46
C THR A 127 -8.69 4.15 6.31
N ASN A 128 -7.49 3.66 6.60
CA ASN A 128 -6.48 3.40 5.57
C ASN A 128 -6.25 1.91 5.25
N LEU A 129 -6.62 0.98 6.13
CA LEU A 129 -6.42 -0.46 5.92
C LEU A 129 -7.76 -1.19 5.86
N ASP A 130 -8.42 -1.36 7.01
CA ASP A 130 -9.78 -1.90 7.21
C ASP A 130 -10.01 -2.08 8.73
N ARG A 131 -11.27 -2.22 9.16
CA ARG A 131 -11.65 -2.50 10.55
C ARG A 131 -11.03 -3.78 11.10
N SER A 132 -10.82 -4.80 10.27
CA SER A 132 -10.18 -6.06 10.66
C SER A 132 -8.75 -5.87 11.21
N TYR A 133 -8.03 -4.85 10.73
CA TYR A 133 -6.67 -4.57 11.18
C TYR A 133 -6.60 -4.04 12.60
N VAL A 134 -7.62 -3.34 13.08
CA VAL A 134 -7.67 -2.91 14.49
C VAL A 134 -7.58 -4.12 15.42
N THR A 135 -8.41 -5.14 15.18
CA THR A 135 -8.42 -6.36 15.99
C THR A 135 -7.10 -7.13 15.88
N ARG A 136 -6.51 -7.19 14.67
CA ARG A 136 -5.23 -7.86 14.45
C ARG A 136 -4.08 -7.18 15.21
N PHE A 137 -4.08 -5.86 15.24
CA PHE A 137 -3.04 -5.06 15.90
C PHE A 137 -3.17 -5.07 17.43
N ASP A 138 -4.38 -5.29 17.95
CA ASP A 138 -4.64 -5.46 19.38
C ASP A 138 -4.41 -6.91 19.85
N ASN A 139 -4.24 -7.85 18.93
CA ASN A 139 -4.10 -9.27 19.25
C ASN A 139 -2.64 -9.63 19.62
N PRO A 140 -2.37 -10.00 20.89
CA PRO A 140 -1.03 -10.39 21.34
C PRO A 140 -0.56 -11.76 20.84
N VAL A 141 -1.45 -12.58 20.27
CA VAL A 141 -1.15 -13.98 19.93
C VAL A 141 -0.02 -14.09 18.91
N GLY A 142 1.07 -14.77 19.26
CA GLY A 142 2.22 -14.98 18.38
C GLY A 142 3.21 -13.81 18.33
N LEU A 143 3.08 -12.81 19.21
CA LEU A 143 4.12 -11.80 19.42
C LEU A 143 5.08 -12.25 20.53
N HIS A 144 6.37 -12.22 20.25
CA HIS A 144 7.41 -12.37 21.27
C HIS A 144 7.84 -10.99 21.78
N VAL A 145 6.98 -10.33 22.56
CA VAL A 145 7.33 -9.07 23.24
C VAL A 145 7.94 -9.39 24.60
N GLN A 146 9.20 -9.03 24.80
CA GLN A 146 9.82 -9.09 26.12
C GLN A 146 9.40 -7.86 26.93
N TYR A 147 8.54 -8.07 27.93
CA TYR A 147 8.12 -7.04 28.88
C TYR A 147 9.10 -6.97 30.06
N ALA A 148 10.37 -6.70 29.78
CA ALA A 148 11.33 -6.52 30.86
C ALA A 148 10.88 -5.29 31.69
N ASN A 149 10.64 -5.49 32.98
CA ASN A 149 10.41 -4.44 34.00
C ASN A 149 9.01 -3.78 34.10
N LEU A 150 7.96 -4.27 33.43
CA LEU A 150 6.62 -3.72 33.69
C LEU A 150 6.04 -4.26 35.02
N ALA A 151 5.95 -3.41 36.06
CA ALA A 151 5.36 -3.73 37.35
C ALA A 151 3.92 -4.30 37.22
N SER A 152 3.54 -5.24 38.08
CA SER A 152 2.27 -5.99 38.01
C SER A 152 1.04 -5.17 38.41
N GLY A 153 0.00 -5.14 37.56
CA GLY A 153 -1.32 -4.57 37.85
C GLY A 153 -2.14 -4.21 36.61
N GLU A 154 -3.29 -3.55 36.79
CA GLU A 154 -4.13 -3.03 35.69
C GLU A 154 -3.38 -1.97 34.84
N ARG A 155 -2.32 -1.38 35.40
CA ARG A 155 -1.40 -0.43 34.77
C ARG A 155 -0.44 -1.09 33.77
N THR A 156 -0.10 -2.37 33.97
CA THR A 156 0.65 -3.17 32.99
C THR A 156 -0.18 -3.38 31.72
N ARG A 157 -1.51 -3.28 31.80
CA ARG A 157 -2.41 -3.54 30.67
C ARG A 157 -2.26 -2.50 29.57
N ILE A 158 -2.21 -1.21 29.92
CA ILE A 158 -2.04 -0.10 28.97
C ILE A 158 -0.72 -0.28 28.22
N TRP A 159 0.38 -0.48 28.95
CA TRP A 159 1.71 -0.64 28.37
C TRP A 159 1.85 -1.92 27.54
N ARG A 160 1.18 -2.99 27.97
CA ARG A 160 1.07 -4.21 27.18
C ARG A 160 0.34 -3.97 25.86
N ILE A 161 -0.73 -3.18 25.85
CA ILE A 161 -1.45 -2.82 24.62
C ILE A 161 -0.54 -2.00 23.70
N VAL A 162 0.14 -0.97 24.22
CA VAL A 162 1.08 -0.16 23.42
C VAL A 162 2.17 -1.02 22.83
N ALA A 163 2.83 -1.84 23.63
CA ALA A 163 3.95 -2.68 23.20
C ALA A 163 3.51 -3.74 22.17
N ASN A 164 2.35 -4.38 22.37
CA ASN A 164 1.80 -5.30 21.37
C ASN A 164 1.53 -4.59 20.05
N ARG A 165 0.88 -3.43 20.09
CA ARG A 165 0.52 -2.71 18.87
C ARG A 165 1.75 -2.16 18.14
N VAL A 166 2.75 -1.66 18.86
CA VAL A 166 4.05 -1.26 18.30
C VAL A 166 4.74 -2.46 17.64
N ALA A 167 4.83 -3.59 18.33
CA ALA A 167 5.43 -4.81 17.75
C ALA A 167 4.68 -5.28 16.48
N ARG A 168 3.34 -5.15 16.45
CA ARG A 168 2.53 -5.44 15.27
C ARG A 168 2.72 -4.45 14.13
N LEU A 169 2.79 -3.15 14.44
CA LEU A 169 3.11 -2.11 13.47
C LEU A 169 4.45 -2.42 12.80
N GLN A 170 5.45 -2.76 13.61
CA GLN A 170 6.78 -3.08 13.10
C GLN A 170 6.79 -4.35 12.24
N GLN A 171 6.21 -5.45 12.73
CA GLN A 171 6.06 -6.69 11.94
C GLN A 171 5.31 -6.43 10.62
N PHE A 172 4.21 -5.67 10.67
CA PHE A 172 3.44 -5.35 9.48
C PHE A 172 4.25 -4.50 8.49
N MET A 173 5.01 -3.51 8.97
CA MET A 173 5.85 -2.69 8.10
C MET A 173 6.99 -3.48 7.46
N ASP A 174 7.54 -4.47 8.16
CA ASP A 174 8.56 -5.38 7.63
C ASP A 174 7.94 -6.28 6.55
N ASP A 175 6.81 -6.93 6.83
CA ASP A 175 6.07 -7.74 5.83
C ASP A 175 5.68 -6.90 4.60
N TYR A 176 5.28 -5.64 4.81
CA TYR A 176 4.84 -4.74 3.74
C TYR A 176 5.99 -4.19 2.89
N ARG A 177 7.23 -4.23 3.40
CA ARG A 177 8.43 -3.82 2.66
C ARG A 177 8.80 -4.85 1.59
N ASP A 178 8.51 -6.12 1.85
CA ASP A 178 8.90 -7.25 1.00
C ASP A 178 7.82 -7.65 -0.03
N SER A 179 6.66 -6.95 -0.06
CA SER A 179 5.48 -7.23 -0.92
C SER A 179 5.13 -6.17 -1.97
#